data_AF-A0A2N2FWA2-F1
#
_entry.id   AF-A0A2N2FWA2-F1
#
_cell.length_a   1.000
_cell.length_b   1.000
_cell.length_c   1.000
_cell.angle_alpha   90.00
_cell.angle_beta   90.00
_cell.angle_gamma   90.00
#
_symmetry.space_group_name_H-M   'P 1'
#
loop_
_entity.id
_entity.type
_entity.pdbx_description
1 polymer ?
#
loop_
_entity_poly.entity_id
_entity_poly.type
_entity_poly.pdbx_seq_one_letter_code
_entity_poly.pdbx_strand_id
1 'polypeptide(L)'
;MVQSYLCHPFCSFFRAGVKEEMACQGALVLAELVLRGCLVPATLPSPGEKARRRWQKEDLELERLLCRPCPFAVDGCDFHSDRRSAETEPCGGYLLLQLLRERGRLSGSVLAAAAEGAAHVA
;
A
#
# COMPACT_ATOMS: atom_id res chain seq x y z
N MET A 1 -12.71 8.15 -2.85
CA MET A 1 -13.28 6.87 -2.33
C MET A 1 -12.24 6.02 -1.60
N VAL A 2 -11.08 5.71 -2.18
CA VAL A 2 -9.98 4.92 -1.55
C VAL A 2 -9.53 5.44 -0.19
N GLN A 3 -9.48 6.76 -0.01
CA GLN A 3 -8.95 7.38 1.21
C GLN A 3 -9.70 6.98 2.49
N SER A 4 -11.03 6.78 2.44
CA SER A 4 -11.84 6.53 3.64
C SER A 4 -11.68 5.13 4.23
N TYR A 5 -11.37 4.13 3.40
CA TYR A 5 -11.20 2.75 3.85
C TYR A 5 -9.75 2.23 3.76
N LEU A 6 -8.82 3.03 3.21
CA LEU A 6 -7.39 2.70 3.11
C LEU A 6 -6.50 3.70 3.85
N CYS A 7 -6.46 4.95 3.37
CA CYS A 7 -5.48 5.91 3.86
C CYS A 7 -5.77 6.31 5.31
N HIS A 8 -7.02 6.67 5.63
CA HIS A 8 -7.41 7.07 6.98
C HIS A 8 -7.20 5.94 8.03
N PRO A 9 -7.60 4.68 7.78
CA PRO A 9 -7.43 3.62 8.77
C PRO A 9 -6.02 2.99 8.82
N PHE A 10 -5.25 2.96 7.73
CA PHE A 10 -3.98 2.21 7.68
C PHE A 10 -2.71 3.07 7.53
N CYS A 11 -2.80 4.30 7.03
CA CYS A 11 -1.62 5.08 6.68
C CYS A 11 -1.26 6.10 7.75
N SER A 12 -0.16 5.87 8.48
CA SER A 12 0.41 6.83 9.44
C SER A 12 0.83 8.16 8.81
N PHE A 13 1.06 8.16 7.49
CA PHE A 13 1.45 9.33 6.69
C PHE A 13 0.26 10.14 6.16
N PHE A 14 -0.98 9.65 6.29
CA PHE A 14 -2.15 10.39 5.83
C PHE A 14 -2.38 11.64 6.69
N ARG A 15 -2.70 12.76 6.03
CA ARG A 15 -3.05 14.05 6.66
C ARG A 15 -4.27 14.61 5.94
N ALA A 16 -5.40 14.69 6.63
CA ALA A 16 -6.64 15.24 6.06
C ALA A 16 -6.45 16.70 5.66
N GLY A 17 -7.00 17.12 4.51
CA GLY A 17 -6.91 18.50 4.02
C GLY A 17 -5.56 18.91 3.43
N VAL A 18 -4.58 18.01 3.31
CA VAL A 18 -3.27 18.28 2.69
C VAL A 18 -3.06 17.34 1.50
N LYS A 19 -2.92 17.91 0.29
CA LYS A 19 -2.60 17.17 -0.95
C LYS A 19 -3.49 15.93 -1.17
N GLU A 20 -4.81 16.07 -0.98
CA GLU A 20 -5.77 14.97 -1.16
C GLU A 20 -5.81 14.42 -2.61
N GLU A 21 -5.23 15.16 -3.54
CA GLU A 21 -5.03 14.77 -4.94
C GLU A 21 -3.85 13.82 -5.16
N MET A 22 -2.93 13.66 -4.20
CA MET A 22 -1.81 12.73 -4.29
C MET A 22 -2.08 11.41 -3.56
N ALA A 23 -2.01 10.29 -4.28
CA ALA A 23 -2.10 8.95 -3.72
C ALA A 23 -0.77 8.20 -3.87
N CYS A 24 -0.38 7.41 -2.87
CA CYS A 24 0.78 6.53 -3.03
C CYS A 24 0.44 5.40 -4.01
N GLN A 25 1.46 4.80 -4.62
CA GLN A 25 1.22 3.71 -5.57
C GLN A 25 0.41 2.57 -4.96
N GLY A 26 0.67 2.21 -3.70
CA GLY A 26 -0.11 1.19 -3.00
C GLY A 26 -1.60 1.51 -2.93
N ALA A 27 -1.98 2.78 -2.73
CA ALA A 27 -3.37 3.21 -2.73
C ALA A 27 -3.99 3.14 -4.13
N LEU A 28 -3.26 3.51 -5.18
CA LEU A 28 -3.70 3.39 -6.57
C LEU A 28 -3.93 1.92 -6.97
N VAL A 29 -3.01 1.03 -6.61
CA VAL A 29 -3.14 -0.41 -6.88
C VAL A 29 -4.35 -1.00 -6.17
N LEU A 30 -4.58 -0.63 -4.91
CA LEU A 30 -5.77 -1.08 -4.19
C LEU A 30 -7.07 -0.54 -4.81
N ALA A 31 -7.06 0.71 -5.31
CA ALA A 31 -8.18 1.27 -6.05
C ALA A 31 -8.51 0.41 -7.28
N GLU A 32 -7.49 0.06 -8.04
CA GLU A 32 -7.61 -0.73 -9.25
C GLU A 32 -8.10 -2.16 -8.94
N LEU A 33 -7.63 -2.78 -7.86
CA LEU A 33 -8.12 -4.07 -7.41
C LEU A 33 -9.60 -4.04 -7.05
N VAL A 34 -10.07 -2.97 -6.40
CA VAL A 34 -11.50 -2.80 -6.09
C VAL A 34 -12.31 -2.56 -7.36
N LEU A 35 -11.82 -1.70 -8.27
CA LEU A 35 -12.48 -1.40 -9.54
C LEU A 35 -12.66 -2.66 -10.40
N ARG A 36 -11.67 -3.55 -10.42
CA ARG A 36 -11.71 -4.83 -11.14
C ARG A 36 -12.53 -5.92 -10.43
N GLY A 37 -13.07 -5.64 -9.25
CA GLY A 37 -13.78 -6.64 -8.44
C GLY A 37 -12.88 -7.72 -7.85
N CYS A 38 -11.55 -7.53 -7.87
CA CYS A 38 -10.57 -8.44 -7.28
C CYS A 38 -10.45 -8.26 -5.75
N LEU A 39 -10.97 -7.16 -5.21
CA LEU A 39 -10.94 -6.85 -3.79
C LEU A 39 -12.25 -6.20 -3.34
N VAL A 40 -12.82 -6.71 -2.25
CA VAL A 40 -14.04 -6.14 -1.65
C VAL A 40 -13.64 -5.37 -0.39
N PRO A 41 -13.90 -4.05 -0.28
CA PRO A 41 -13.47 -3.24 0.86
C PRO A 41 -13.91 -3.76 2.24
N ALA A 42 -15.11 -4.36 2.31
CA ALA A 42 -15.63 -4.96 3.54
C ALA A 42 -14.83 -6.19 4.04
N THR A 43 -13.96 -6.75 3.19
CA THR A 43 -13.11 -7.91 3.52
C THR A 43 -11.70 -7.53 3.90
N LEU A 44 -11.40 -6.24 3.99
CA LEU A 44 -10.08 -5.77 4.34
C LEU A 44 -9.71 -6.18 5.78
N PRO A 45 -8.41 -6.49 6.01
CA PRO A 45 -7.84 -6.59 7.36
C PRO A 45 -8.29 -5.46 8.27
N SER A 46 -8.39 -5.67 9.58
CA SER A 46 -8.61 -4.57 10.53
C SER A 46 -7.32 -3.79 10.82
N PRO A 47 -7.39 -2.48 11.13
CA PRO A 47 -6.20 -1.68 11.45
C PRO A 47 -5.40 -2.20 12.65
N GLY A 48 -6.06 -2.84 13.63
CA GLY A 48 -5.40 -3.38 14.82
C GLY A 48 -4.38 -4.49 14.54
N GLU A 49 -4.42 -5.10 13.34
CA GLU A 49 -3.53 -6.19 12.96
C GLU A 49 -2.10 -5.73 12.64
N LYS A 50 -1.88 -4.43 12.47
CA LYS A 50 -0.54 -3.85 12.29
C LYS A 50 0.29 -3.84 13.57
N ALA A 51 -0.36 -3.80 14.73
CA ALA A 51 0.26 -3.50 16.03
C ALA A 51 1.27 -4.55 16.52
N ARG A 52 1.40 -5.70 15.86
CA ARG A 52 2.29 -6.80 16.27
C ARG A 52 3.39 -7.11 15.26
N ARG A 53 3.56 -6.29 14.22
CA ARG A 53 4.48 -6.59 13.12
C ARG A 53 5.82 -5.89 13.27
N ARG A 54 6.88 -6.63 12.89
CA ARG A 54 8.21 -6.09 12.63
C ARG A 54 8.40 -5.97 11.12
N TRP A 55 8.86 -4.82 10.65
CA TRP A 55 8.89 -4.50 9.22
C TRP A 55 10.26 -4.72 8.56
N GLN A 56 10.93 -5.81 8.95
CA GLN A 56 12.30 -6.10 8.49
C GLN A 56 12.39 -6.94 7.22
N LYS A 57 11.34 -7.69 6.87
CA LYS A 57 11.35 -8.54 5.66
C LYS A 57 10.80 -7.75 4.48
N GLU A 58 11.65 -7.54 3.48
CA GLU A 58 11.26 -6.96 2.20
C GLU A 58 10.51 -8.01 1.36
N ASP A 59 9.35 -7.62 0.82
CA ASP A 59 8.69 -8.37 -0.25
C ASP A 59 9.16 -7.74 -1.57
N LEU A 60 10.15 -8.37 -2.21
CA LEU A 60 10.78 -7.85 -3.43
C LEU A 60 9.77 -7.57 -4.55
N GLU A 61 8.64 -8.27 -4.57
CA GLU A 61 7.60 -8.02 -5.56
C GLU A 61 6.80 -6.75 -5.22
N LEU A 62 6.43 -6.54 -3.96
CA LEU A 62 5.81 -5.29 -3.51
C LEU A 62 6.75 -4.10 -3.70
N GLU A 63 8.04 -4.27 -3.43
CA GLU A 63 9.05 -3.24 -3.69
C GLU A 63 9.06 -2.80 -5.15
N ARG A 64 9.10 -3.77 -6.07
CA ARG A 64 9.13 -3.51 -7.50
C ARG A 64 7.84 -2.85 -7.99
N LEU A 65 6.69 -3.32 -7.52
CA LEU A 65 5.38 -2.90 -8.03
C LEU A 65 4.84 -1.64 -7.37
N LEU A 66 5.22 -1.35 -6.13
CA LEU A 66 4.67 -0.26 -5.34
C LEU A 66 5.71 0.82 -5.08
N CYS A 67 6.87 0.45 -4.54
CA CYS A 67 7.80 1.43 -3.98
C CYS A 67 8.61 2.13 -5.07
N ARG A 68 9.13 1.39 -6.05
CA ARG A 68 9.89 1.97 -7.18
C ARG A 68 9.11 3.02 -8.00
N PRO A 69 7.84 2.79 -8.38
CA PRO A 69 7.04 3.80 -9.07
C PRO A 69 6.36 4.81 -8.12
N CYS A 70 6.57 4.73 -6.81
CA CYS A 70 5.86 5.59 -5.86
C CYS A 70 6.34 7.05 -5.99
N PRO A 71 5.45 8.03 -6.16
CA PRO A 71 5.85 9.44 -6.23
C PRO A 71 6.47 9.92 -4.91
N PHE A 72 6.16 9.28 -3.79
CA PHE A 72 6.71 9.59 -2.47
C PHE A 72 8.09 8.96 -2.20
N ALA A 73 8.62 8.13 -3.12
CA ALA A 73 9.97 7.57 -2.95
C ALA A 73 11.05 8.65 -3.13
N VAL A 74 10.80 9.64 -4.00
CA VAL A 74 11.73 10.73 -4.32
C VAL A 74 11.89 11.71 -3.15
N ASP A 75 10.83 11.95 -2.38
CA ASP A 75 10.79 12.93 -1.29
C ASP A 75 11.25 12.37 0.07
N GLY A 76 11.89 11.19 0.09
CA GLY A 76 12.40 10.57 1.31
C GLY A 76 11.37 9.67 1.99
N CYS A 77 11.20 8.45 1.46
CA CYS A 77 10.43 7.42 2.14
C CYS A 77 11.27 6.82 3.28
N ASP A 78 10.89 7.06 4.54
CA ASP A 78 11.61 6.53 5.72
C ASP A 78 11.78 5.00 5.65
N PHE A 79 10.80 4.30 5.08
CA PHE A 79 10.81 2.85 4.90
C PHE A 79 11.92 2.34 3.94
N HIS A 80 12.39 3.17 2.99
CA HIS A 80 13.51 2.86 2.08
C HIS A 80 14.78 3.63 2.37
N SER A 81 14.81 4.40 3.45
CA SER A 81 15.97 5.18 3.84
C SER A 81 16.88 4.40 4.79
N ASP A 82 18.11 4.88 4.97
CA ASP A 82 19.04 4.38 5.99
C ASP A 82 18.52 4.57 7.43
N ARG A 83 17.42 5.32 7.62
CA ARG A 83 16.76 5.51 8.92
C ARG A 83 15.81 4.37 9.28
N ARG A 84 15.64 3.38 8.41
CA ARG A 84 14.75 2.25 8.62
C ARG A 84 15.17 1.43 9.85
N SER A 85 14.20 1.16 10.72
CA SER A 85 14.31 0.23 11.85
C SER A 85 13.20 -0.83 11.79
N ALA A 86 13.17 -1.74 12.78
CA ALA A 86 12.12 -2.76 12.86
C ALA A 86 10.71 -2.17 13.03
N GLU A 87 10.67 -0.94 13.54
CA GLU A 87 9.51 -0.14 13.90
C GLU A 87 9.07 0.80 12.78
N THR A 88 9.91 1.01 11.75
CA THR A 88 9.56 1.85 10.59
C THR A 88 8.46 1.18 9.79
N GLU A 89 7.22 1.66 9.97
CA GLU A 89 6.04 1.17 9.27
C GLU A 89 6.08 1.60 7.79
N PRO A 90 5.80 0.68 6.84
CA PRO A 90 5.62 1.07 5.45
C PRO A 90 4.33 1.89 5.29
N CYS A 91 4.12 2.46 4.09
CA CYS A 91 2.85 3.15 3.83
C CYS A 91 1.65 2.20 3.94
N GLY A 92 0.46 2.73 4.24
CA GLY A 92 -0.74 1.92 4.44
C GLY A 92 -1.09 1.03 3.24
N GLY A 93 -0.79 1.48 2.01
CA GLY A 93 -1.01 0.69 0.79
C GLY A 93 -0.11 -0.56 0.72
N TYR A 94 1.18 -0.41 0.99
CA TYR A 94 2.11 -1.54 1.05
C TYR A 94 1.71 -2.52 2.16
N LEU A 95 1.44 -1.99 3.35
CA LEU A 95 1.03 -2.75 4.52
C LEU A 95 -0.17 -3.65 4.21
N LEU A 96 -1.22 -3.08 3.62
CA LEU A 96 -2.44 -3.81 3.36
C LEU A 96 -2.28 -4.86 2.26
N LEU A 97 -1.55 -4.53 1.20
CA LEU A 97 -1.24 -5.48 0.13
C LEU A 97 -0.41 -6.66 0.64
N GLN A 98 0.56 -6.41 1.54
CA GLN A 98 1.29 -7.48 2.21
C GLN A 98 0.36 -8.37 3.04
N LEU A 99 -0.55 -7.79 3.84
CA LEU A 99 -1.52 -8.55 4.62
C LEU A 99 -2.44 -9.42 3.75
N LEU A 100 -2.89 -8.90 2.62
CA LEU A 100 -3.75 -9.63 1.68
C LEU A 100 -3.01 -10.80 1.03
N ARG A 101 -1.74 -10.60 0.64
CA ARG A 101 -0.88 -11.66 0.08
C ARG A 101 -0.61 -12.77 1.08
N GLU A 102 -0.22 -12.43 2.30
CA GLU A 102 0.07 -13.43 3.34
C GLU A 102 -1.16 -14.26 3.72
N ARG A 103 -2.36 -13.75 3.46
CA ARG A 103 -3.63 -14.48 3.65
C ARG A 103 -4.08 -15.28 2.43
N GLY A 104 -3.31 -15.29 1.35
CA GLY A 104 -3.71 -15.91 0.09
C GLY A 104 -4.93 -15.25 -0.56
N ARG A 105 -5.27 -14.01 -0.17
CA ARG A 105 -6.39 -13.25 -0.74
C ARG A 105 -5.99 -12.53 -2.03
N LEU A 106 -4.69 -12.46 -2.32
CA LEU A 106 -4.15 -11.82 -3.49
C LEU A 106 -2.97 -12.63 -4.04
N SER A 107 -3.02 -13.00 -5.31
CA SER A 107 -1.90 -13.63 -6.02
C SER A 107 -0.99 -12.57 -6.65
N GLY A 108 0.26 -12.95 -6.94
CA GLY A 108 1.22 -12.07 -7.63
C GLY A 108 0.73 -11.61 -9.01
N SER A 109 0.07 -12.49 -9.77
CA SER A 109 -0.46 -12.15 -11.10
C SER A 109 -1.57 -11.09 -11.06
N VAL A 110 -2.50 -11.22 -10.11
CA VAL A 110 -3.59 -10.23 -9.92
C VAL A 110 -3.02 -8.89 -9.47
N LEU A 111 -2.03 -8.92 -8.57
CA LEU A 111 -1.34 -7.71 -8.12
C LEU A 111 -0.60 -7.01 -9.26
N ALA A 112 0.16 -7.75 -10.08
CA ALA A 112 0.91 -7.20 -11.20
C ALA A 112 -0.02 -6.53 -12.22
N ALA A 113 -1.12 -7.20 -12.58
CA ALA A 113 -2.12 -6.66 -13.52
C ALA A 113 -2.76 -5.36 -12.99
N ALA A 114 -3.01 -5.27 -11.68
CA ALA A 114 -3.52 -4.05 -11.06
C ALA A 114 -2.46 -2.93 -10.99
N ALA A 115 -1.19 -3.28 -10.75
CA ALA A 115 -0.08 -2.33 -10.76
C ALA A 115 0.15 -1.69 -12.12
N GLU A 116 0.03 -2.46 -13.20
CA GLU A 116 0.08 -1.95 -14.58
C GLU A 116 -1.08 -0.98 -14.86
N GLY A 117 -2.31 -1.33 -14.46
CA GLY A 117 -3.47 -0.46 -14.60
C GLY A 117 -3.33 0.85 -13.83
N ALA A 118 -2.80 0.78 -12.60
CA ALA A 118 -2.55 1.96 -11.77
C ALA A 118 -1.51 2.91 -12.36
N ALA A 119 -0.51 2.40 -13.09
CA ALA A 119 0.52 3.22 -13.73
C ALA A 119 0.01 4.04 -14.92
N HIS A 120 -1.18 3.74 -15.46
CA HIS A 120 -1.79 4.48 -16.59
C HIS A 120 -2.69 5.64 -16.14
N VAL A 121 -2.89 5.79 -14.83
CA VAL A 121 -3.80 6.77 -14.21
C VAL A 121 -3.02 7.84 -13.43
N ALA A 122 -1.72 7.64 -13.20
CA ALA A 122 -0.82 8.51 -12.44
C ALA A 122 -0.11 9.55 -13.32
#